data_AF-A0A965PC75-F1
#
_entry.id   AF-A0A965PC75-F1
#
_cell.length_a   1.000
_cell.length_b   1.000
_cell.length_c   1.000
_cell.angle_alpha   90.00
_cell.angle_beta   90.00
_cell.angle_gamma   90.00
#
_symmetry.space_group_name_H-M   'P 1'
#
loop_
_entity.id
_entity.type
_entity.pdbx_description
1 polymer ?
#
loop_
_entity_poly.entity_id
_entity_poly.type
_entity_poly.pdbx_seq_one_letter_code
_entity_poly.pdbx_strand_id
1 'polypeptide(L)'
;MAMPTLGVSVDFANGPAFGNPLILGDASTPLGVGILADAASDVVDVSDITLRASIRRGRNRILNKFEAGTATVVLEDTNGDWVPSNTASPYYGKLVPLRKIRIYADYNSVRYYLYSGYITSYDTNFQLGLESISSVTLQCVDAFRLFSNVAISTVAGTSAGQTTGARMNNLLDVPNFPTSMREIDTGDSTVQADPGTERDLLSALQTIENSEFGGFYIDPEGNAIFLSRDTLAQKADGTATNFADDGTGISYQAIDFAYDDTLIFNDVTVNREGGTAQTVQDTSSIETYFIHSGKREGLLVQTDAESLNQATMILQSRKDAIFRIDSIGLNLADDTETARIVAGLSLDIFDLTNITKATPGSGSVTLELFVQGIQQDITTNTWTTKFFTAEPIIQAFILDSTTQGILGGANSVLSY
;
A
#
# COMPACT_ATOMS: atom_id res chain seq x y z
N MET A 1 0.60 17.85 24.88
CA MET A 1 -0.25 16.65 24.68
C MET A 1 0.68 15.45 24.83
N ALA A 2 0.27 14.19 24.67
CA ALA A 2 1.23 13.08 24.72
C ALA A 2 1.62 12.67 23.29
N MET A 3 2.83 12.16 23.10
CA MET A 3 3.24 11.42 21.91
C MET A 3 2.27 10.25 21.65
N PRO A 4 2.05 9.82 20.39
CA PRO A 4 1.25 8.62 20.10
C PRO A 4 1.77 7.42 20.88
N THR A 5 0.84 6.63 21.41
CA THR A 5 1.18 5.39 22.14
C THR A 5 1.18 4.24 21.15
N LEU A 6 2.34 3.59 20.97
CA LEU A 6 2.46 2.39 20.15
C LEU A 6 1.74 1.24 20.84
N GLY A 7 0.93 0.51 20.07
CA GLY A 7 0.41 -0.78 20.49
C GLY A 7 0.65 -1.88 19.48
N VAL A 8 0.87 -3.08 19.99
CA VAL A 8 1.08 -4.30 19.21
C VAL A 8 0.26 -5.42 19.81
N SER A 9 -0.48 -6.13 18.97
CA SER A 9 -1.24 -7.32 19.39
C SER A 9 -0.96 -8.49 18.45
N VAL A 10 -0.87 -9.68 19.02
CA VAL A 10 -0.67 -10.94 18.30
C VAL A 10 -1.88 -11.83 18.52
N ASP A 11 -2.45 -12.36 17.44
CA ASP A 11 -3.56 -13.29 17.48
C ASP A 11 -3.11 -14.68 17.04
N PHE A 12 -3.24 -15.63 17.97
CA PHE A 12 -2.87 -17.02 17.76
C PHE A 12 -3.98 -17.85 17.10
N ALA A 13 -5.15 -17.26 16.84
CA ALA A 13 -6.22 -17.94 16.11
C ALA A 13 -5.78 -18.26 14.67
N ASN A 14 -6.41 -19.30 14.09
CA ASN A 14 -6.21 -19.66 12.70
C ASN A 14 -6.99 -18.73 11.76
N GLY A 15 -6.66 -18.80 10.48
CA GLY A 15 -7.39 -18.13 9.42
C GLY A 15 -6.87 -16.73 9.08
N PRO A 16 -7.25 -16.21 7.91
CA PRO A 16 -6.74 -14.96 7.36
C PRO A 16 -7.45 -13.70 7.89
N ALA A 17 -8.53 -13.85 8.67
CA ALA A 17 -9.32 -12.71 9.11
C ALA A 17 -8.73 -12.07 10.37
N PHE A 18 -8.62 -10.74 10.37
CA PHE A 18 -8.20 -9.96 11.54
C PHE A 18 -9.38 -9.42 12.36
N GLY A 19 -10.62 -9.62 11.90
CA GLY A 19 -11.81 -9.29 12.69
C GLY A 19 -11.90 -10.15 13.96
N ASN A 20 -12.45 -9.61 15.04
CA ASN A 20 -12.72 -10.41 16.23
C ASN A 20 -13.93 -11.32 15.97
N PRO A 21 -13.87 -12.60 16.39
CA PRO A 21 -14.97 -13.51 16.17
C PRO A 21 -16.22 -13.09 16.96
N LEU A 22 -17.40 -13.30 16.36
CA LEU A 22 -18.69 -13.11 16.99
C LEU A 22 -18.80 -14.03 18.20
N ILE A 23 -18.84 -13.46 19.40
CA ILE A 23 -19.14 -14.17 20.63
C ILE A 23 -20.58 -13.84 21.05
N LEU A 24 -21.45 -14.84 21.10
CA LEU A 24 -22.84 -14.65 21.52
C LEU A 24 -22.89 -14.12 22.96
N GLY A 25 -23.41 -12.89 23.13
CA GLY A 25 -23.54 -12.23 24.43
C GLY A 25 -22.41 -11.27 24.80
N ASP A 26 -21.39 -11.10 23.95
CA ASP A 26 -20.34 -10.11 24.12
C ASP A 26 -20.73 -8.78 23.43
N ALA A 27 -20.72 -7.68 24.20
CA ALA A 27 -21.04 -6.35 23.70
C ALA A 27 -19.95 -5.77 22.77
N SER A 28 -18.75 -6.34 22.78
CA SER A 28 -17.62 -5.90 21.94
C SER A 28 -17.60 -6.57 20.56
N THR A 29 -18.37 -7.64 20.34
CA THR A 29 -18.47 -8.37 19.06
C THR A 29 -19.92 -8.72 18.70
N PRO A 30 -20.85 -7.75 18.62
CA PRO A 30 -22.27 -8.04 18.38
C PRO A 30 -22.52 -8.63 16.98
N LEU A 31 -23.69 -9.24 16.80
CA LEU A 31 -24.17 -9.72 15.50
C LEU A 31 -24.11 -8.60 14.46
N GLY A 32 -23.46 -8.85 13.32
CA GLY A 32 -23.26 -7.86 12.26
C GLY A 32 -21.92 -7.10 12.31
N VAL A 33 -21.14 -7.25 13.40
CA VAL A 33 -19.78 -6.70 13.55
C VAL A 33 -18.75 -7.81 13.78
N GLY A 34 -19.08 -8.82 14.59
CA GLY A 34 -18.21 -9.98 14.80
C GLY A 34 -18.18 -10.91 13.59
N ILE A 35 -17.00 -11.43 13.25
CA ILE A 35 -16.84 -12.41 12.15
C ILE A 35 -17.22 -13.82 12.63
N LEU A 36 -17.78 -14.66 11.76
CA LEU A 36 -17.98 -16.06 12.12
C LEU A 36 -16.62 -16.79 12.13
N ALA A 37 -16.24 -17.35 13.27
CA ALA A 37 -15.03 -18.16 13.39
C ALA A 37 -15.31 -19.50 14.09
N ASP A 38 -14.39 -20.44 13.92
CA ASP A 38 -14.40 -21.77 14.53
C ASP A 38 -13.93 -21.78 15.99
N ALA A 39 -13.23 -20.72 16.43
CA ALA A 39 -12.73 -20.52 17.79
C ALA A 39 -12.81 -19.05 18.24
N ALA A 40 -12.72 -18.82 19.56
CA ALA A 40 -12.59 -17.48 20.13
C ALA A 40 -11.24 -16.84 19.74
N SER A 41 -11.18 -15.50 19.75
CA SER A 41 -9.94 -14.73 19.53
C SER A 41 -8.92 -15.13 20.59
N ASP A 42 -7.70 -15.49 20.18
CA ASP A 42 -6.58 -15.75 21.09
C ASP A 42 -5.58 -14.61 20.94
N VAL A 43 -6.08 -13.41 21.24
CA VAL A 43 -5.37 -12.14 21.09
C VAL A 43 -4.62 -11.82 22.37
N VAL A 44 -3.33 -11.58 22.22
CA VAL A 44 -2.44 -11.12 23.28
C VAL A 44 -1.93 -9.74 22.91
N ASP A 45 -2.11 -8.80 23.82
CA ASP A 45 -1.48 -7.48 23.75
C ASP A 45 -0.02 -7.61 24.23
N VAL A 46 0.92 -7.14 23.42
CA VAL A 46 2.37 -7.19 23.66
C VAL A 46 2.98 -5.78 23.63
N SER A 47 2.14 -4.76 23.74
CA SER A 47 2.54 -3.35 23.68
C SER A 47 3.53 -2.98 24.79
N ASP A 48 3.38 -3.56 25.98
CA ASP A 48 4.20 -3.31 27.16
C ASP A 48 5.64 -3.82 27.01
N ILE A 49 5.85 -4.89 26.23
CA ILE A 49 7.16 -5.48 25.94
C ILE A 49 7.71 -5.09 24.58
N THR A 50 7.04 -4.21 23.82
CA THR A 50 7.51 -3.80 22.48
C THR A 50 8.60 -2.75 22.58
N LEU A 51 9.80 -3.08 22.09
CA LEU A 51 10.97 -2.19 22.09
C LEU A 51 11.06 -1.32 20.84
N ARG A 52 10.76 -1.90 19.67
CA ARG A 52 10.73 -1.20 18.39
C ARG A 52 9.76 -1.85 17.41
N ALA A 53 9.20 -1.02 16.54
CA ALA A 53 8.44 -1.45 15.38
C ALA A 53 8.92 -0.71 14.13
N SER A 54 9.11 -1.43 13.04
CA SER A 54 9.47 -0.88 11.74
C SER A 54 8.45 -1.40 10.72
N ILE A 55 7.85 -0.49 9.94
CA ILE A 55 6.82 -0.81 8.95
C ILE A 55 7.28 -0.27 7.60
N ARG A 56 7.12 -1.07 6.54
CA ARG A 56 7.43 -0.69 5.15
C ARG A 56 6.29 -1.15 4.26
N ARG A 57 5.58 -0.21 3.62
CA ARG A 57 4.53 -0.51 2.65
C ARG A 57 4.60 0.42 1.45
N GLY A 58 4.05 -0.02 0.32
CA GLY A 58 3.80 0.84 -0.82
C GLY A 58 4.27 0.27 -2.15
N ARG A 59 4.35 1.17 -3.12
CA ARG A 59 4.75 0.90 -4.49
C ARG A 59 6.25 1.11 -4.66
N ASN A 60 6.93 0.13 -5.23
CA ASN A 60 8.27 0.32 -5.75
C ASN A 60 8.20 1.21 -6.97
N ARG A 61 8.87 2.36 -6.92
CA ARG A 61 8.81 3.38 -7.97
C ARG A 61 9.48 2.97 -9.28
N ILE A 62 10.60 2.25 -9.20
CA ILE A 62 11.36 1.83 -10.40
C ILE A 62 10.61 0.71 -11.12
N LEU A 63 10.13 -0.27 -10.35
CA LEU A 63 9.35 -1.39 -10.90
C LEU A 63 7.88 -1.02 -11.15
N ASN A 64 7.48 0.17 -10.71
CA ASN A 64 6.11 0.67 -10.71
C ASN A 64 5.10 -0.39 -10.20
N LYS A 65 5.46 -1.12 -9.14
CA LYS A 65 4.74 -2.32 -8.68
C LYS A 65 4.50 -2.27 -7.18
N PHE A 66 3.30 -2.62 -6.72
CA PHE A 66 3.02 -2.81 -5.29
C PHE A 66 3.74 -4.05 -4.77
N GLU A 67 4.54 -3.84 -3.73
CA GLU A 67 5.26 -4.91 -3.04
C GLU A 67 4.53 -5.30 -1.76
N ALA A 68 4.81 -6.50 -1.26
CA ALA A 68 4.25 -6.96 0.00
C ALA A 68 4.72 -6.04 1.14
N GLY A 69 3.77 -5.54 1.92
CA GLY A 69 4.05 -4.77 3.12
C GLY A 69 4.75 -5.63 4.16
N THR A 70 5.87 -5.15 4.69
CA THR A 70 6.64 -5.83 5.72
C THR A 70 6.64 -5.04 7.02
N ALA A 71 6.69 -5.76 8.13
CA ALA A 71 6.95 -5.17 9.43
C ALA A 71 7.93 -6.01 10.24
N THR A 72 8.76 -5.34 11.02
CA THR A 72 9.67 -5.96 11.98
C THR A 72 9.34 -5.41 13.36
N VAL A 73 8.94 -6.29 14.27
CA VAL A 73 8.68 -5.93 15.67
C VAL A 73 9.72 -6.62 16.55
N VAL A 74 10.30 -5.89 17.49
CA VAL A 74 11.18 -6.49 18.50
C VAL A 74 10.55 -6.37 19.87
N LEU A 75 10.40 -7.51 20.51
CA LEU A 75 9.86 -7.65 21.85
C LEU A 75 10.99 -7.99 22.82
N GLU A 76 10.88 -7.48 24.04
CA GLU A 76 11.62 -7.98 25.18
C GLU A 76 11.11 -9.37 25.56
N ASP A 77 12.02 -10.32 25.76
CA ASP A 77 11.71 -11.72 26.08
C ASP A 77 12.61 -12.23 27.21
N THR A 78 12.49 -11.62 28.39
CA THR A 78 13.27 -11.96 29.59
C THR A 78 12.92 -13.34 30.16
N ASN A 79 11.69 -13.82 29.97
CA ASN A 79 11.23 -15.12 30.47
C ASN A 79 11.37 -16.26 29.45
N GLY A 80 11.72 -15.95 28.20
CA GLY A 80 11.76 -16.93 27.12
C GLY A 80 10.36 -17.39 26.67
N ASP A 81 9.35 -16.56 26.86
CA ASP A 81 7.96 -16.85 26.49
C ASP A 81 7.80 -16.92 24.97
N TRP A 82 8.65 -16.22 24.21
CA TRP A 82 8.64 -16.20 22.75
C TRP A 82 9.58 -17.21 22.10
N VAL A 83 10.07 -18.17 22.87
CA VAL A 83 10.89 -19.28 22.40
C VAL A 83 10.00 -20.50 22.12
N PRO A 84 9.84 -20.95 20.86
CA PRO A 84 8.93 -22.05 20.51
C PRO A 84 9.23 -23.39 21.22
N SER A 85 10.48 -23.63 21.61
CA SER A 85 10.90 -24.84 22.33
C SER A 85 10.71 -24.78 23.84
N ASN A 86 10.34 -23.62 24.41
CA ASN A 86 10.17 -23.47 25.84
C ASN A 86 8.83 -24.05 26.30
N THR A 87 8.84 -25.25 26.88
CA THR A 87 7.64 -25.93 27.38
C THR A 87 6.96 -25.23 28.56
N ALA A 88 7.66 -24.30 29.24
CA ALA A 88 7.11 -23.51 30.33
C ALA A 88 6.43 -22.21 29.85
N SER A 89 6.60 -21.85 28.57
CA SER A 89 6.00 -20.65 27.99
C SER A 89 4.46 -20.76 27.95
N PRO A 90 3.73 -19.68 28.26
CA PRO A 90 2.28 -19.60 28.04
C PRO A 90 1.90 -19.71 26.54
N TYR A 91 2.85 -19.46 25.64
CA TYR A 91 2.69 -19.54 24.19
C TYR A 91 3.25 -20.84 23.59
N TYR A 92 3.66 -21.80 24.43
CA TYR A 92 4.16 -23.10 23.96
C TYR A 92 3.14 -23.78 23.03
N GLY A 93 3.58 -24.18 21.84
CA GLY A 93 2.74 -24.75 20.78
C GLY A 93 1.89 -23.74 19.99
N LYS A 94 1.82 -22.46 20.40
CA LYS A 94 1.10 -21.39 19.69
C LYS A 94 1.99 -20.61 18.72
N LEU A 95 3.30 -20.53 19.02
CA LEU A 95 4.34 -19.86 18.22
C LEU A 95 4.68 -20.63 16.94
N VAL A 96 3.74 -20.63 15.99
CA VAL A 96 3.94 -21.18 14.65
C VAL A 96 3.95 -20.05 13.62
N PRO A 97 4.54 -20.24 12.43
CA PRO A 97 4.44 -19.23 11.38
C PRO A 97 2.98 -18.95 10.97
N LEU A 98 2.77 -17.78 10.40
CA LEU A 98 1.50 -17.25 9.91
C LEU A 98 0.47 -16.91 11.01
N ARG A 99 0.93 -16.63 12.23
CA ARG A 99 0.09 -15.97 13.23
C ARG A 99 -0.12 -14.51 12.89
N LYS A 100 -1.30 -13.99 13.22
CA LYS A 100 -1.71 -12.64 12.87
C LYS A 100 -1.08 -11.65 13.85
N ILE A 101 -0.68 -10.48 13.34
CA ILE A 101 -0.16 -9.38 14.14
C ILE A 101 -0.76 -8.07 13.66
N ARG A 102 -1.08 -7.19 14.61
CA ARG A 102 -1.51 -5.81 14.35
C ARG A 102 -0.63 -4.84 15.08
N ILE A 103 -0.26 -3.78 14.39
CA ILE A 103 0.47 -2.63 14.93
C ILE A 103 -0.45 -1.42 14.79
N TYR A 104 -0.66 -0.69 15.88
CA TYR A 104 -1.53 0.48 15.93
C TYR A 104 -0.91 1.59 16.77
N ALA A 105 -1.44 2.80 16.62
CA ALA A 105 -1.15 3.95 17.44
C ALA A 105 -2.44 4.45 18.09
N ASP A 106 -2.43 4.63 19.41
CA ASP A 106 -3.51 5.35 20.10
C ASP A 106 -3.07 6.81 20.31
N TYR A 107 -3.87 7.75 19.79
CA TYR A 107 -3.63 9.18 19.92
C TYR A 107 -4.95 9.94 20.05
N ASN A 108 -5.06 10.82 21.06
CA ASN A 108 -6.28 11.58 21.35
C ASN A 108 -7.56 10.73 21.40
N SER A 109 -7.48 9.55 22.03
CA SER A 109 -8.57 8.56 22.14
C SER A 109 -9.05 7.97 20.81
N VAL A 110 -8.29 8.14 19.73
CA VAL A 110 -8.52 7.50 18.43
C VAL A 110 -7.42 6.47 18.19
N ARG A 111 -7.82 5.29 17.73
CA ARG A 111 -6.91 4.23 17.31
C ARG A 111 -6.66 4.33 15.81
N TYR A 112 -5.39 4.40 15.42
CA TYR A 112 -4.92 4.36 14.04
C TYR A 112 -4.22 3.04 13.80
N TYR A 113 -4.74 2.20 12.90
CA TYR A 113 -4.02 1.01 12.47
C TYR A 113 -2.88 1.41 11.55
N LEU A 114 -1.69 0.86 11.81
CA LEU A 114 -0.49 1.16 11.03
C LEU A 114 -0.09 -0.02 10.16
N TYR A 115 -0.35 -1.24 10.61
CA TYR A 115 -0.02 -2.47 9.88
C TYR A 115 -0.80 -3.66 10.43
N SER A 116 -1.27 -4.52 9.52
CA SER A 116 -1.84 -5.83 9.83
C SER A 116 -1.21 -6.87 8.90
N GLY A 117 -0.70 -7.96 9.46
CA GLY A 117 0.00 -8.98 8.68
C GLY A 117 0.18 -10.30 9.42
N TYR A 118 1.05 -11.13 8.88
CA TYR A 118 1.32 -12.48 9.36
C TYR A 118 2.79 -12.64 9.74
N ILE A 119 3.06 -13.17 10.92
CA ILE A 119 4.41 -13.42 11.43
C ILE A 119 5.01 -14.59 10.64
N THR A 120 6.10 -14.36 9.91
CA THR A 120 6.79 -15.37 9.11
C THR A 120 7.88 -16.09 9.88
N SER A 121 8.52 -15.42 10.84
CA SER A 121 9.58 -15.99 11.68
C SER A 121 9.67 -15.32 13.06
N TYR A 122 10.16 -16.09 14.02
CA TYR A 122 10.43 -15.70 15.40
C TYR A 122 11.93 -15.85 15.64
N ASP A 123 12.69 -14.78 15.45
CA ASP A 123 14.15 -14.80 15.58
C ASP A 123 14.54 -14.40 17.01
N THR A 124 14.91 -15.38 17.82
CA THR A 124 15.33 -15.16 19.21
C THR A 124 16.80 -14.77 19.27
N ASN A 125 17.09 -13.64 19.91
CA ASN A 125 18.43 -13.09 20.06
C ASN A 125 18.82 -13.10 21.53
N PHE A 126 19.89 -13.82 21.85
CA PHE A 126 20.48 -13.87 23.19
C PHE A 126 21.75 -13.04 23.23
N GLN A 127 21.76 -11.97 24.00
CA GLN A 127 22.96 -11.19 24.27
C GLN A 127 23.50 -11.51 25.66
N LEU A 128 24.78 -11.92 25.73
CA LEU A 128 25.52 -12.10 26.97
C LEU A 128 26.38 -10.85 27.21
N GLY A 129 26.03 -10.04 28.21
CA GLY A 129 26.68 -8.77 28.52
C GLY A 129 26.17 -8.12 29.81
N LEU A 130 26.64 -6.89 30.10
CA LEU A 130 26.26 -6.14 31.31
C LEU A 130 24.75 -5.83 31.39
N GLU A 131 24.07 -5.75 30.24
CA GLU A 131 22.61 -5.69 30.12
C GLU A 131 22.16 -6.95 29.36
N SER A 132 21.82 -8.00 30.09
CA SER A 132 21.37 -9.27 29.52
C SER A 132 19.87 -9.22 29.22
N ILE A 133 19.47 -8.43 28.22
CA ILE A 133 18.08 -8.42 27.74
C ILE A 133 17.97 -9.42 26.59
N SER A 134 17.25 -10.52 26.84
CA SER A 134 16.84 -11.44 25.78
C SER A 134 15.71 -10.78 24.99
N SER A 135 15.75 -10.90 23.66
CA SER A 135 14.74 -10.29 22.78
C SER A 135 14.34 -11.24 21.66
N VAL A 136 13.12 -11.09 21.17
CA VAL A 136 12.65 -11.79 19.98
C VAL A 136 12.33 -10.77 18.88
N THR A 137 12.72 -11.08 17.66
CA THR A 137 12.36 -10.30 16.47
C THR A 137 11.30 -11.06 15.69
N LEU A 138 10.13 -10.44 15.53
CA LEU A 138 9.03 -10.93 14.71
C LEU A 138 9.14 -10.30 13.33
N GLN A 139 9.40 -11.13 12.31
CA GLN A 139 9.32 -10.70 10.92
C GLN A 139 7.92 -10.93 10.40
N CYS A 140 7.33 -9.93 9.76
CA CYS A 140 5.92 -9.94 9.37
C CYS A 140 5.78 -9.56 7.90
N VAL A 141 4.84 -10.20 7.21
CA VAL A 141 4.45 -9.87 5.83
C VAL A 141 2.93 -9.84 5.74
N ASP A 142 2.38 -8.92 4.96
CA ASP A 142 0.93 -8.76 4.77
C ASP A 142 0.29 -9.93 4.00
N ALA A 143 -0.99 -9.77 3.62
CA ALA A 143 -1.75 -10.80 2.90
C ALA A 143 -1.15 -11.20 1.54
N PHE A 144 -0.26 -10.41 0.92
CA PHE A 144 0.43 -10.83 -0.31
C PHE A 144 1.29 -12.08 -0.08
N ARG A 145 1.72 -12.35 1.16
CA ARG A 145 2.37 -13.62 1.49
C ARG A 145 1.45 -14.82 1.29
N LEU A 146 0.17 -14.69 1.61
CA LEU A 146 -0.81 -15.76 1.40
C LEU A 146 -1.07 -15.96 -0.09
N PHE A 147 -1.15 -14.88 -0.87
CA PHE A 147 -1.39 -14.96 -2.30
C PHE A 147 -0.19 -15.54 -3.06
N SER A 148 1.03 -15.13 -2.74
CA SER A 148 2.25 -15.64 -3.38
C SER A 148 2.53 -17.12 -3.11
N ASN A 149 1.94 -17.70 -2.05
CA ASN A 149 2.08 -19.12 -1.71
C ASN A 149 1.08 -20.04 -2.42
N VAL A 150 0.14 -19.49 -3.20
CA VAL A 150 -0.91 -20.27 -3.88
C VAL A 150 -0.58 -20.35 -5.37
N ALA A 151 -0.32 -21.57 -5.85
CA ALA A 151 -0.18 -21.85 -7.28
C ALA A 151 -1.56 -22.11 -7.91
N ILE A 152 -1.80 -21.50 -9.07
CA ILE A 152 -3.02 -21.66 -9.85
C ILE A 152 -2.67 -21.99 -11.30
N SER A 153 -3.59 -22.67 -11.98
CA SER A 153 -3.52 -22.89 -13.43
C SER A 153 -4.81 -22.43 -14.10
N THR A 154 -5.96 -22.82 -13.55
CA THR A 154 -7.28 -22.38 -13.98
C THR A 154 -8.09 -21.91 -12.79
N VAL A 155 -8.93 -20.89 -12.98
CA VAL A 155 -9.79 -20.34 -11.94
C VAL A 155 -11.25 -20.47 -12.38
N ALA A 156 -12.11 -21.02 -11.53
CA ALA A 156 -13.52 -21.19 -11.88
C ALA A 156 -14.22 -19.83 -12.07
N GLY A 157 -15.21 -19.77 -12.96
CA GLY A 157 -16.00 -18.56 -13.18
C GLY A 157 -15.24 -17.42 -13.85
N THR A 158 -14.15 -17.72 -14.59
CA THR A 158 -13.27 -16.71 -15.21
C THR A 158 -13.41 -16.56 -16.73
N SER A 159 -14.63 -16.35 -17.22
CA SER A 159 -14.89 -16.17 -18.65
C SER A 159 -14.43 -14.79 -19.16
N ALA A 160 -14.27 -14.66 -20.48
CA ALA A 160 -14.13 -13.36 -21.12
C ALA A 160 -15.38 -12.49 -20.88
N GLY A 161 -15.21 -11.17 -20.87
CA GLY A 161 -16.31 -10.21 -20.66
C GLY A 161 -16.48 -9.75 -19.22
N GLN A 162 -15.72 -10.30 -18.29
CA GLN A 162 -15.81 -9.91 -16.88
C GLN A 162 -15.03 -8.62 -16.63
N THR A 163 -15.53 -7.81 -15.69
CA THR A 163 -14.79 -6.64 -15.22
C THR A 163 -13.56 -7.07 -14.42
N THR A 164 -12.55 -6.22 -14.33
CA THR A 164 -11.34 -6.47 -13.54
C THR A 164 -11.67 -6.75 -12.08
N GLY A 165 -12.59 -6.00 -11.47
CA GLY A 165 -13.05 -6.23 -10.10
C GLY A 165 -13.72 -7.59 -9.86
N ALA A 166 -14.57 -8.03 -10.79
CA ALA A 166 -15.17 -9.36 -10.72
C ALA A 166 -14.11 -10.46 -10.83
N ARG A 167 -13.11 -10.28 -11.70
CA ARG A 167 -11.97 -11.21 -11.82
C ARG A 167 -11.11 -11.22 -10.55
N MET A 168 -10.86 -10.07 -9.92
CA MET A 168 -10.14 -9.98 -8.64
C MET A 168 -10.84 -10.77 -7.54
N ASN A 169 -12.18 -10.64 -7.42
CA ASN A 169 -12.95 -11.40 -6.45
C ASN A 169 -12.87 -12.91 -6.68
N ASN A 170 -13.02 -13.38 -7.93
CA ASN A 170 -12.89 -14.80 -8.25
C ASN A 170 -11.48 -15.35 -7.94
N LEU A 171 -10.44 -14.54 -8.12
CA LEU A 171 -9.07 -14.90 -7.75
C LEU A 171 -8.92 -15.01 -6.22
N LEU A 172 -9.45 -14.06 -5.47
CA LEU A 172 -9.40 -14.06 -4.00
C LEU A 172 -10.27 -15.17 -3.36
N ASP A 173 -11.24 -15.72 -4.09
CA ASP A 173 -12.01 -16.90 -3.66
C ASP A 173 -11.17 -18.19 -3.65
N VAL A 174 -10.14 -18.30 -4.49
CA VAL A 174 -9.27 -19.49 -4.54
C VAL A 174 -8.63 -19.83 -3.17
N PRO A 175 -8.00 -18.87 -2.45
CA PRO A 175 -7.49 -19.11 -1.11
C PRO A 175 -8.57 -19.00 -0.01
N ASN A 176 -9.83 -18.79 -0.36
CA ASN A 176 -10.91 -18.42 0.56
C ASN A 176 -10.57 -17.17 1.39
N PHE A 177 -10.01 -16.13 0.76
CA PHE A 177 -9.73 -14.88 1.48
C PHE A 177 -11.05 -14.23 1.93
N PRO A 178 -11.21 -13.69 3.14
CA PRO A 178 -12.53 -13.32 3.66
C PRO A 178 -13.16 -12.20 2.84
N THR A 179 -14.44 -12.35 2.46
CA THR A 179 -15.17 -11.29 1.73
C THR A 179 -15.30 -10.00 2.54
N SER A 180 -15.33 -10.10 3.87
CA SER A 180 -15.33 -8.94 4.77
C SER A 180 -14.03 -8.14 4.78
N MET A 181 -12.98 -8.65 4.13
CA MET A 181 -11.65 -8.03 4.04
C MET A 181 -11.29 -7.67 2.60
N ARG A 182 -12.29 -7.55 1.73
CA ARG A 182 -12.12 -7.20 0.32
C ARG A 182 -12.85 -5.90 0.07
N GLU A 183 -12.11 -4.87 -0.33
CA GLU A 183 -12.67 -3.63 -0.85
C GLU A 183 -12.22 -3.51 -2.30
N ILE A 184 -13.05 -4.05 -3.21
CA ILE A 184 -12.69 -4.25 -4.61
C ILE A 184 -13.66 -3.46 -5.46
N ASP A 185 -13.16 -2.43 -6.13
CA ASP A 185 -13.91 -1.70 -7.14
C ASP A 185 -14.39 -2.62 -8.26
N THR A 186 -15.48 -2.26 -8.92
CA THR A 186 -16.00 -3.03 -10.06
C THR A 186 -14.99 -3.07 -11.22
N GLY A 187 -14.23 -2.00 -11.42
CA GLY A 187 -13.28 -1.83 -12.52
C GLY A 187 -13.91 -1.28 -13.79
N ASP A 188 -13.13 -0.52 -14.55
CA ASP A 188 -13.50 0.16 -15.79
C ASP A 188 -13.21 -0.70 -17.01
N SER A 189 -12.25 -1.62 -16.88
CA SER A 189 -11.80 -2.48 -17.97
C SER A 189 -12.51 -3.84 -17.92
N THR A 190 -12.78 -4.41 -19.08
CA THR A 190 -13.17 -5.83 -19.19
C THR A 190 -11.99 -6.68 -19.61
N VAL A 191 -11.91 -7.88 -19.06
CA VAL A 191 -10.78 -8.78 -19.29
C VAL A 191 -11.16 -9.97 -20.16
N GLN A 192 -10.14 -10.55 -20.77
CA GLN A 192 -10.20 -11.81 -21.49
C GLN A 192 -10.47 -12.98 -20.52
N ALA A 193 -10.73 -14.15 -21.10
CA ALA A 193 -10.78 -15.38 -20.31
C ALA A 193 -9.43 -15.61 -19.63
N ASP A 194 -9.45 -16.27 -18.48
CA ASP A 194 -8.22 -16.67 -17.80
C ASP A 194 -7.28 -17.43 -18.76
N PRO A 195 -5.98 -17.10 -18.81
CA PRO A 195 -5.05 -17.70 -19.77
C PRO A 195 -4.84 -19.20 -19.54
N GLY A 196 -5.23 -19.74 -18.37
CA GLY A 196 -5.10 -21.17 -18.10
C GLY A 196 -3.65 -21.64 -17.86
N THR A 197 -2.72 -20.70 -17.65
CA THR A 197 -1.29 -20.95 -17.47
C THR A 197 -0.93 -21.06 -16.00
N GLU A 198 0.08 -21.89 -15.69
CA GLU A 198 0.63 -22.02 -14.35
C GLU A 198 1.28 -20.71 -13.90
N ARG A 199 0.83 -20.21 -12.75
CA ARG A 199 1.33 -18.99 -12.11
C ARG A 199 0.95 -18.95 -10.64
N ASP A 200 1.58 -18.08 -9.87
CA ASP A 200 1.12 -17.80 -8.52
C ASP A 200 -0.07 -16.82 -8.54
N LEU A 201 -0.91 -16.90 -7.50
CA LEU A 201 -2.12 -16.09 -7.38
C LEU A 201 -1.80 -14.58 -7.28
N LEU A 202 -0.70 -14.20 -6.62
CA LEU A 202 -0.31 -12.78 -6.52
C LEU A 202 0.03 -12.20 -7.89
N SER A 203 0.80 -12.93 -8.70
CA SER A 203 1.10 -12.55 -10.08
C SER A 203 -0.18 -12.41 -10.90
N ALA A 204 -1.16 -13.30 -10.74
CA ALA A 204 -2.44 -13.18 -11.42
C ALA A 204 -3.22 -11.92 -10.99
N LEU A 205 -3.30 -11.62 -9.68
CA LEU A 205 -3.92 -10.39 -9.16
C LEU A 205 -3.22 -9.14 -9.72
N GLN A 206 -1.89 -9.15 -9.76
CA GLN A 206 -1.08 -8.04 -10.30
C GLN A 206 -1.25 -7.88 -11.81
N THR A 207 -1.45 -8.96 -12.57
CA THR A 207 -1.79 -8.85 -13.99
C THR A 207 -3.12 -8.14 -14.19
N ILE A 208 -4.11 -8.37 -13.33
CA ILE A 208 -5.41 -7.69 -13.40
C ILE A 208 -5.30 -6.22 -13.01
N GLU A 209 -4.58 -5.92 -11.93
CA GLU A 209 -4.25 -4.54 -11.55
C GLU A 209 -3.55 -3.78 -12.69
N ASN A 210 -2.57 -4.41 -13.32
CA ASN A 210 -1.88 -3.82 -14.46
C ASN A 210 -2.80 -3.64 -15.67
N SER A 211 -3.69 -4.60 -15.92
CA SER A 211 -4.65 -4.52 -17.02
C SER A 211 -5.63 -3.37 -16.82
N GLU A 212 -6.08 -3.13 -15.59
CA GLU A 212 -6.94 -2.00 -15.23
C GLU A 212 -6.22 -0.64 -15.32
N PHE A 213 -4.89 -0.64 -15.13
CA PHE A 213 -4.12 0.56 -14.78
C PHE A 213 -4.56 1.17 -13.45
N GLY A 214 -4.98 0.30 -12.51
CA GLY A 214 -5.46 0.65 -11.18
C GLY A 214 -4.39 0.54 -10.11
N GLY A 215 -4.81 0.26 -8.88
CA GLY A 215 -3.92 -0.03 -7.75
C GLY A 215 -4.45 -1.17 -6.89
N PHE A 216 -3.58 -2.12 -6.53
CA PHE A 216 -3.90 -3.25 -5.66
C PHE A 216 -2.88 -3.35 -4.53
N TYR A 217 -3.34 -3.20 -3.29
CA TYR A 217 -2.50 -3.19 -2.09
C TYR A 217 -3.27 -3.69 -0.87
N ILE A 218 -2.55 -3.91 0.24
CA ILE A 218 -3.14 -4.24 1.55
C ILE A 218 -3.10 -2.99 2.42
N ASP A 219 -4.24 -2.63 2.99
CA ASP A 219 -4.38 -1.48 3.89
C ASP A 219 -3.80 -1.78 5.30
N PRO A 220 -3.73 -0.77 6.21
CA PRO A 220 -3.28 -1.01 7.58
C PRO A 220 -4.13 -1.99 8.40
N GLU A 221 -5.40 -2.20 8.04
CA GLU A 221 -6.32 -3.07 8.76
C GLU A 221 -6.26 -4.54 8.28
N GLY A 222 -5.59 -4.76 7.15
CA GLY A 222 -5.34 -6.06 6.52
C GLY A 222 -6.25 -6.36 5.32
N ASN A 223 -7.07 -5.39 4.89
CA ASN A 223 -8.00 -5.55 3.79
C ASN A 223 -7.27 -5.49 2.44
N ALA A 224 -7.71 -6.31 1.50
CA ALA A 224 -7.27 -6.26 0.11
C ALA A 224 -8.05 -5.17 -0.64
N ILE A 225 -7.37 -4.10 -1.01
CA ILE A 225 -7.94 -2.94 -1.70
C ILE A 225 -7.61 -3.02 -3.18
N PHE A 226 -8.62 -2.90 -4.04
CA PHE A 226 -8.45 -2.70 -5.48
C PHE A 226 -9.17 -1.43 -5.91
N LEU A 227 -8.40 -0.46 -6.39
CA LEU A 227 -8.90 0.80 -6.93
C LEU A 227 -8.87 0.76 -8.45
N SER A 228 -10.02 1.04 -9.05
CA SER A 228 -10.18 1.25 -10.49
C SER A 228 -9.51 2.55 -10.94
N ARG A 229 -9.31 2.69 -12.24
CA ARG A 229 -8.69 3.89 -12.81
C ARG A 229 -9.55 5.13 -12.55
N ASP A 230 -10.86 5.03 -12.65
CA ASP A 230 -11.79 6.13 -12.38
C ASP A 230 -11.77 6.54 -10.90
N THR A 231 -11.71 5.58 -9.96
CA THR A 231 -11.55 5.90 -8.54
C THR A 231 -10.22 6.61 -8.26
N LEU A 232 -9.13 6.20 -8.92
CA LEU A 232 -7.85 6.89 -8.80
C LEU A 232 -7.92 8.33 -9.35
N ALA A 233 -8.62 8.54 -10.46
CA ALA A 233 -8.84 9.89 -10.99
C ALA A 233 -9.67 10.76 -10.04
N GLN A 234 -10.72 10.21 -9.43
CA GLN A 234 -11.52 10.91 -8.41
C GLN A 234 -10.70 11.24 -7.16
N LYS A 235 -9.82 10.34 -6.72
CA LYS A 235 -8.89 10.63 -5.61
C LYS A 235 -7.93 11.78 -5.93
N ALA A 236 -7.58 11.96 -7.21
CA ALA A 236 -6.74 13.07 -7.66
C ALA A 236 -7.48 14.42 -7.68
N ASP A 237 -8.81 14.43 -7.54
CA ASP A 237 -9.64 15.63 -7.38
C ASP A 237 -10.10 15.83 -5.92
N GLY A 238 -9.62 14.99 -5.00
CA GLY A 238 -9.97 15.02 -3.58
C GLY A 238 -9.43 16.24 -2.83
N THR A 239 -9.82 16.37 -1.56
CA THR A 239 -9.24 17.40 -0.68
C THR A 239 -7.82 16.99 -0.28
N ALA A 240 -6.82 17.73 -0.75
CA ALA A 240 -5.42 17.47 -0.44
C ALA A 240 -5.04 17.86 1.00
N THR A 241 -4.18 17.06 1.63
CA THR A 241 -3.48 17.46 2.86
C THR A 241 -2.31 18.36 2.53
N ASN A 242 -2.27 19.56 3.10
CA ASN A 242 -1.27 20.58 2.75
C ASN A 242 -0.07 20.52 3.71
N PHE A 243 1.11 20.24 3.15
CA PHE A 243 2.41 20.31 3.81
C PHE A 243 3.17 21.55 3.34
N ALA A 244 3.80 22.27 4.27
CA ALA A 244 4.59 23.46 3.94
C ALA A 244 5.67 23.74 4.98
N ASP A 245 6.75 24.42 4.57
CA ASP A 245 7.84 24.86 5.46
C ASP A 245 7.84 26.38 5.72
N ASP A 246 6.85 27.10 5.22
CA ASP A 246 6.67 28.56 5.38
C ASP A 246 5.63 28.95 6.45
N GLY A 247 5.08 27.95 7.15
CA GLY A 247 4.05 28.12 8.18
C GLY A 247 2.61 28.18 7.65
N THR A 248 2.38 27.96 6.34
CA THR A 248 1.02 27.94 5.76
C THR A 248 0.33 26.57 5.81
N GLY A 249 1.06 25.51 6.16
CA GLY A 249 0.58 24.14 6.18
C GLY A 249 1.24 23.29 7.26
N ILE A 250 1.04 21.96 7.19
CA ILE A 250 1.65 21.01 8.12
C ILE A 250 3.16 20.97 7.89
N SER A 251 3.92 21.16 8.95
CA SER A 251 5.38 21.14 8.89
C SER A 251 5.92 19.72 8.61
N TYR A 252 7.00 19.63 7.83
CA TYR A 252 7.76 18.40 7.60
C TYR A 252 9.23 18.60 7.99
N GLN A 253 9.93 17.53 8.37
CA GLN A 253 11.31 17.59 8.88
C GLN A 253 12.36 17.25 7.83
N ALA A 254 11.98 16.46 6.84
CA ALA A 254 12.83 16.10 5.71
C ALA A 254 12.03 16.16 4.43
N ILE A 255 12.68 16.56 3.34
CA ILE A 255 12.12 16.56 2.00
C ILE A 255 13.23 16.13 1.03
N ASP A 256 12.87 15.29 0.08
CA ASP A 256 13.78 14.77 -0.94
C ASP A 256 13.29 15.18 -2.31
N PHE A 257 14.15 15.85 -3.07
CA PHE A 257 13.84 16.33 -4.42
C PHE A 257 14.58 15.52 -5.45
N ALA A 258 13.95 15.29 -6.59
CA ALA A 258 14.59 14.68 -7.74
C ALA A 258 14.29 15.46 -9.02
N TYR A 259 15.33 15.58 -9.86
CA TYR A 259 15.25 16.08 -11.22
C TYR A 259 16.26 15.30 -12.05
N ASP A 260 15.82 14.16 -12.55
CA ASP A 260 16.63 13.16 -13.25
C ASP A 260 15.80 12.47 -14.35
N ASP A 261 16.46 11.59 -15.09
CA ASP A 261 15.92 10.83 -16.22
C ASP A 261 15.19 9.52 -15.83
N THR A 262 15.15 9.17 -14.55
CA THR A 262 14.74 7.82 -14.10
C THR A 262 13.29 7.45 -14.43
N LEU A 263 12.42 8.45 -14.59
CA LEU A 263 11.01 8.28 -14.91
C LEU A 263 10.65 8.73 -16.32
N ILE A 264 11.65 9.00 -17.18
CA ILE A 264 11.40 9.38 -18.57
C ILE A 264 11.05 8.12 -19.38
N PHE A 265 9.92 8.16 -20.09
CA PHE A 265 9.51 7.17 -21.08
C PHE A 265 9.02 7.90 -22.32
N ASN A 266 9.78 7.84 -23.41
CA ASN A 266 9.46 8.50 -24.68
C ASN A 266 9.26 7.54 -25.86
N ASP A 267 9.39 6.24 -25.60
CA ASP A 267 9.04 5.14 -26.49
C ASP A 267 8.29 4.07 -25.70
N VAL A 268 6.96 4.05 -25.79
CA VAL A 268 6.12 3.18 -24.95
C VAL A 268 5.47 2.11 -25.81
N THR A 269 5.67 0.84 -25.45
CA THR A 269 5.00 -0.30 -26.07
C THR A 269 4.13 -1.04 -25.07
N VAL A 270 2.84 -1.18 -25.36
CA VAL A 270 1.88 -1.94 -24.56
C VAL A 270 1.31 -3.07 -25.40
N ASN A 271 1.29 -4.28 -24.85
CA ASN A 271 0.81 -5.47 -25.52
C ASN A 271 -0.10 -6.30 -24.60
N ARG A 272 -1.33 -6.54 -25.04
CA ARG A 272 -2.21 -7.51 -24.40
C ARG A 272 -1.87 -8.93 -24.84
N GLU A 273 -2.28 -9.91 -24.04
CA GLU A 273 -2.09 -11.32 -24.36
C GLU A 273 -2.84 -11.69 -25.65
N GLY A 274 -2.13 -12.37 -26.56
CA GLY A 274 -2.65 -12.74 -27.88
C GLY A 274 -3.06 -11.57 -28.78
N GLY A 275 -2.62 -10.33 -28.49
CA GLY A 275 -2.90 -9.13 -29.29
C GLY A 275 -1.73 -8.66 -30.14
N THR A 276 -1.93 -7.51 -30.81
CA THR A 276 -0.86 -6.81 -31.51
C THR A 276 -0.24 -5.76 -30.60
N ALA A 277 1.08 -5.73 -30.49
CA ALA A 277 1.79 -4.71 -29.73
C ALA A 277 1.48 -3.30 -30.26
N GLN A 278 1.10 -2.40 -29.36
CA GLN A 278 0.81 -0.99 -29.65
C GLN A 278 2.00 -0.14 -29.17
N THR A 279 2.62 0.61 -30.09
CA THR A 279 3.80 1.44 -29.80
C THR A 279 3.51 2.89 -30.11
N VAL A 280 3.86 3.79 -29.18
CA VAL A 280 3.76 5.24 -29.32
C VAL A 280 5.09 5.89 -28.92
N GLN A 281 5.49 6.94 -29.65
CA GLN A 281 6.78 7.61 -29.49
C GLN A 281 6.64 9.13 -29.58
N ASP A 282 7.52 9.86 -28.88
CA ASP A 282 7.65 11.32 -29.01
C ASP A 282 9.04 11.69 -29.55
N THR A 283 9.10 12.10 -30.82
CA THR A 283 10.36 12.40 -31.51
C THR A 283 11.12 13.54 -30.85
N SER A 284 10.44 14.59 -30.38
CA SER A 284 11.09 15.75 -29.78
C SER A 284 11.72 15.41 -28.43
N SER A 285 11.03 14.61 -27.62
CA SER A 285 11.60 14.06 -26.39
C SER A 285 12.77 13.13 -26.69
N ILE A 286 12.68 12.25 -27.70
CA ILE A 286 13.80 11.37 -28.09
C ILE A 286 15.03 12.17 -28.54
N GLU A 287 14.84 13.24 -29.30
CA GLU A 287 15.94 14.13 -29.71
C GLU A 287 16.59 14.83 -28.52
N THR A 288 15.84 15.10 -27.45
CA THR A 288 16.31 15.81 -26.25
C THR A 288 16.96 14.87 -25.23
N TYR A 289 16.33 13.73 -24.96
CA TYR A 289 16.65 12.83 -23.86
C TYR A 289 17.18 11.46 -24.32
N PHE A 290 17.32 11.22 -25.62
CA PHE A 290 17.57 9.88 -26.19
C PHE A 290 16.42 8.90 -25.92
N ILE A 291 16.48 7.73 -26.56
CA ILE A 291 15.43 6.71 -26.44
C ILE A 291 15.39 6.15 -25.02
N HIS A 292 14.23 6.31 -24.40
CA HIS A 292 13.85 5.73 -23.12
C HIS A 292 12.61 4.86 -23.32
N SER A 293 12.84 3.55 -23.52
CA SER A 293 11.77 2.61 -23.84
C SER A 293 11.09 2.05 -22.60
N GLY A 294 9.76 2.12 -22.56
CA GLY A 294 8.91 1.48 -21.56
C GLY A 294 8.08 0.35 -22.20
N LYS A 295 7.95 -0.79 -21.51
CA LYS A 295 7.19 -1.93 -22.03
C LYS A 295 6.22 -2.50 -21.00
N ARG A 296 4.99 -2.79 -21.41
CA ARG A 296 4.00 -3.55 -20.64
C ARG A 296 3.45 -4.67 -21.49
N GLU A 297 3.51 -5.90 -21.00
CA GLU A 297 3.10 -7.09 -21.75
C GLU A 297 2.25 -8.02 -20.90
N GLY A 298 1.52 -8.92 -21.57
CA GLY A 298 0.68 -9.91 -20.88
C GLY A 298 -0.53 -9.29 -20.20
N LEU A 299 -0.99 -8.12 -20.67
CA LEU A 299 -2.23 -7.53 -20.17
C LEU A 299 -3.43 -8.37 -20.62
N LEU A 300 -4.45 -8.47 -19.78
CA LEU A 300 -5.66 -9.24 -20.06
C LEU A 300 -6.81 -8.37 -20.57
N VAL A 301 -6.56 -7.11 -20.93
CA VAL A 301 -7.57 -6.24 -21.59
C VAL A 301 -8.06 -6.86 -22.90
N GLN A 302 -9.30 -6.59 -23.29
CA GLN A 302 -9.91 -7.28 -24.44
C GLN A 302 -9.47 -6.75 -25.80
N THR A 303 -9.12 -5.47 -25.89
CA THR A 303 -8.92 -4.80 -27.17
C THR A 303 -7.52 -4.20 -27.29
N ASP A 304 -7.00 -4.18 -28.52
CA ASP A 304 -5.74 -3.51 -28.83
C ASP A 304 -5.88 -1.97 -28.65
N ALA A 305 -7.08 -1.42 -28.84
CA ALA A 305 -7.36 0.00 -28.62
C ALA A 305 -7.12 0.43 -27.16
N GLU A 306 -7.49 -0.41 -26.20
CA GLU A 306 -7.24 -0.15 -24.79
C GLU A 306 -5.74 -0.20 -24.45
N SER A 307 -5.00 -1.12 -25.07
CA SER A 307 -3.53 -1.16 -24.97
C SER A 307 -2.89 0.12 -25.53
N LEU A 308 -3.39 0.63 -26.66
CA LEU A 308 -2.94 1.89 -27.26
C LEU A 308 -3.24 3.11 -26.36
N ASN A 309 -4.41 3.14 -25.72
CA ASN A 309 -4.78 4.19 -24.78
C ASN A 309 -3.82 4.21 -23.58
N GLN A 310 -3.53 3.05 -22.98
CA GLN A 310 -2.56 2.96 -21.88
C GLN A 310 -1.16 3.40 -22.32
N ALA A 311 -0.71 3.00 -23.51
CA ALA A 311 0.58 3.43 -24.05
C ALA A 311 0.66 4.96 -24.18
N THR A 312 -0.42 5.57 -24.70
CA THR A 312 -0.53 7.02 -24.88
C THR A 312 -0.53 7.77 -23.54
N MET A 313 -1.25 7.28 -22.53
CA MET A 313 -1.28 7.89 -21.20
C MET A 313 0.10 7.87 -20.53
N ILE A 314 0.81 6.76 -20.61
CA ILE A 314 2.17 6.65 -20.05
C ILE A 314 3.11 7.61 -20.79
N LEU A 315 3.08 7.64 -22.12
CA LEU A 315 3.91 8.55 -22.91
C LEU A 315 3.65 10.02 -22.54
N GLN A 316 2.38 10.46 -22.50
CA GLN A 316 2.10 11.87 -22.20
C GLN A 316 2.47 12.28 -20.78
N SER A 317 2.37 11.38 -19.80
CA SER A 317 2.72 11.66 -18.41
C SER A 317 4.23 11.60 -18.12
N ARG A 318 5.02 10.92 -18.97
CA ARG A 318 6.43 10.60 -18.68
C ARG A 318 7.41 10.92 -19.82
N LYS A 319 6.98 11.56 -20.92
CA LYS A 319 7.89 11.91 -22.02
C LYS A 319 8.96 12.96 -21.67
N ASP A 320 8.71 13.82 -20.67
CA ASP A 320 9.60 14.92 -20.33
C ASP A 320 10.16 14.78 -18.90
N ALA A 321 11.33 15.38 -18.66
CA ALA A 321 11.89 15.48 -17.31
C ALA A 321 11.03 16.42 -16.45
N ILE A 322 10.56 15.92 -15.30
CA ILE A 322 9.77 16.70 -14.35
C ILE A 322 10.52 16.88 -13.03
N PHE A 323 10.29 18.02 -12.37
CA PHE A 323 10.77 18.26 -11.01
C PHE A 323 9.84 17.57 -10.02
N ARG A 324 10.41 16.78 -9.12
CA ARG A 324 9.65 15.88 -8.25
C ARG A 324 10.04 16.05 -6.80
N ILE A 325 9.08 15.78 -5.92
CA ILE A 325 9.34 15.48 -4.52
C ILE A 325 9.15 13.98 -4.37
N ASP A 326 10.24 13.29 -4.03
CA ASP A 326 10.27 11.84 -3.95
C ASP A 326 9.79 11.34 -2.58
N SER A 327 10.05 12.13 -1.54
CA SER A 327 9.55 11.82 -0.20
C SER A 327 9.55 13.02 0.73
N ILE A 328 8.72 12.94 1.77
CA ILE A 328 8.79 13.79 2.96
C ILE A 328 8.87 12.93 4.22
N GLY A 329 9.55 13.46 5.24
CA GLY A 329 9.70 12.85 6.55
C GLY A 329 9.01 13.67 7.64
N LEU A 330 8.23 13.00 8.48
CA LEU A 330 7.50 13.54 9.62
C LEU A 330 8.04 12.95 10.93
N ASN A 331 8.26 13.80 11.92
CA ASN A 331 8.55 13.41 13.29
C ASN A 331 7.28 13.54 14.15
N LEU A 332 6.78 12.42 14.66
CA LEU A 332 5.55 12.35 15.44
C LEU A 332 5.81 12.35 16.96
N ALA A 333 7.07 12.44 17.39
CA ALA A 333 7.44 12.48 18.81
C ALA A 333 7.23 13.88 19.45
N ASP A 334 7.09 14.92 18.64
CA ASP A 334 6.87 16.29 19.11
C ASP A 334 5.37 16.55 19.31
N ASP A 335 4.97 16.62 20.58
CA ASP A 335 3.59 16.70 21.05
C ASP A 335 2.92 18.05 20.83
N THR A 336 3.69 19.06 20.41
CA THR A 336 3.16 20.40 20.10
C THR A 336 2.51 20.47 18.72
N GLU A 337 2.82 19.52 17.85
CA GLU A 337 2.48 19.55 16.42
C GLU A 337 1.40 18.51 16.10
N THR A 338 0.22 18.73 16.67
CA THR A 338 -0.91 17.78 16.61
C THR A 338 -1.37 17.46 15.19
N ALA A 339 -1.39 18.44 14.29
CA ALA A 339 -1.77 18.23 12.89
C ALA A 339 -0.77 17.31 12.16
N ARG A 340 0.53 17.44 12.47
CA ARG A 340 1.57 16.57 11.92
C ARG A 340 1.45 15.15 12.44
N ILE A 341 1.15 14.98 13.73
CA ILE A 341 0.87 13.67 14.33
C ILE A 341 -0.32 13.02 13.62
N VAL A 342 -1.45 13.71 13.51
CA VAL A 342 -2.64 13.15 12.86
C VAL A 342 -2.35 12.77 11.41
N ALA A 343 -1.76 13.66 10.61
CA ALA A 343 -1.42 13.38 9.21
C ALA A 343 -0.44 12.19 9.07
N GLY A 344 0.55 12.09 9.97
CA GLY A 344 1.52 11.00 9.97
C GLY A 344 0.97 9.63 10.39
N LEU A 345 -0.20 9.61 11.04
CA LEU A 345 -0.90 8.39 11.46
C LEU A 345 -2.09 8.03 10.55
N SER A 346 -2.70 9.01 9.88
CA SER A 346 -3.95 8.82 9.13
C SER A 346 -3.78 8.68 7.63
N LEU A 347 -2.74 9.29 7.02
CA LEU A 347 -2.56 9.24 5.58
C LEU A 347 -2.15 7.83 5.12
N ASP A 348 -2.79 7.35 4.06
CA ASP A 348 -2.50 6.07 3.42
C ASP A 348 -2.19 6.22 1.91
N ILE A 349 -1.89 5.11 1.25
CA ILE A 349 -1.61 5.02 -0.18
C ILE A 349 -2.79 5.62 -0.99
N PHE A 350 -2.44 6.42 -2.00
CA PHE A 350 -3.33 7.23 -2.84
C PHE A 350 -4.08 8.36 -2.14
N ASP A 351 -3.72 8.73 -0.91
CA ASP A 351 -4.16 10.01 -0.35
C ASP A 351 -3.44 11.17 -1.03
N LEU A 352 -4.21 12.22 -1.34
CA LEU A 352 -3.73 13.39 -2.05
C LEU A 352 -3.06 14.38 -1.08
N THR A 353 -1.91 14.89 -1.46
CA THR A 353 -1.12 15.84 -0.68
C THR A 353 -0.61 16.96 -1.56
N ASN A 354 -0.57 18.17 -1.01
CA ASN A 354 0.12 19.30 -1.63
C ASN A 354 1.35 19.61 -0.80
N ILE A 355 2.53 19.57 -1.42
CA ILE A 355 3.79 19.81 -0.72
C ILE A 355 4.41 21.09 -1.25
N THR A 356 4.47 22.08 -0.38
CA THR A 356 5.07 23.38 -0.65
C THR A 356 6.47 23.46 -0.06
N LYS A 357 7.42 23.92 -0.87
CA LYS A 357 8.78 24.27 -0.46
C LYS A 357 9.06 25.73 -0.78
N ALA A 358 9.40 26.51 0.25
CA ALA A 358 10.00 27.82 0.06
C ALA A 358 11.42 27.68 -0.50
N THR A 359 11.69 28.37 -1.61
CA THR A 359 13.00 28.39 -2.27
C THR A 359 13.80 29.64 -1.88
N PRO A 360 15.14 29.57 -1.88
CA PRO A 360 15.97 30.75 -1.68
C PRO A 360 15.66 31.82 -2.75
N GLY A 361 15.35 33.05 -2.33
CA GLY A 361 15.02 34.14 -3.26
C GLY A 361 13.53 34.48 -3.38
N SER A 362 12.71 34.15 -2.37
CA SER A 362 11.27 34.49 -2.24
C SER A 362 10.28 33.77 -3.17
N GLY A 363 10.71 32.73 -3.88
CA GLY A 363 9.80 31.84 -4.61
C GLY A 363 9.33 30.65 -3.77
N SER A 364 8.23 30.03 -4.15
CA SER A 364 7.79 28.73 -3.63
C SER A 364 7.52 27.76 -4.78
N VAL A 365 7.72 26.47 -4.50
CA VAL A 365 7.31 25.38 -5.39
C VAL A 365 6.26 24.57 -4.64
N THR A 366 5.10 24.38 -5.25
CA THR A 366 4.03 23.53 -4.72
C THR A 366 3.76 22.43 -5.74
N LEU A 367 3.84 21.18 -5.30
CA LEU A 367 3.50 20.01 -6.12
C LEU A 367 2.34 19.24 -5.48
N GLU A 368 1.40 18.81 -6.32
CA GLU A 368 0.29 17.93 -5.95
C GLU A 368 0.71 16.47 -6.18
N LEU A 369 0.61 15.64 -5.15
CA LEU A 369 1.25 14.33 -5.07
C LEU A 369 0.38 13.34 -4.32
N PHE A 370 0.34 12.10 -4.79
CA PHE A 370 -0.17 10.97 -4.03
C PHE A 370 0.88 10.36 -3.13
N VAL A 371 0.47 9.91 -1.94
CA VAL A 371 1.26 8.97 -1.15
C VAL A 371 1.30 7.63 -1.89
N GLN A 372 2.49 7.14 -2.22
CA GLN A 372 2.70 5.84 -2.88
C GLN A 372 3.29 4.80 -1.95
N GLY A 373 3.87 5.23 -0.83
CA GLY A 373 4.45 4.33 0.15
C GLY A 373 4.71 5.02 1.47
N ILE A 374 4.81 4.20 2.51
CA ILE A 374 4.89 4.63 3.89
C ILE A 374 5.95 3.79 4.57
N GLN A 375 6.88 4.46 5.25
CA GLN A 375 7.83 3.84 6.14
C GLN A 375 7.70 4.45 7.52
N GLN A 376 7.52 3.60 8.52
CA GLN A 376 7.49 4.05 9.91
C GLN A 376 8.59 3.34 10.69
N ASP A 377 9.33 4.12 11.48
CA ASP A 377 10.31 3.62 12.41
C ASP A 377 9.98 4.17 13.80
N ILE A 378 9.70 3.25 14.70
CA ILE A 378 9.12 3.54 16.01
C ILE A 378 10.01 2.89 17.07
N THR A 379 10.47 3.69 18.02
CA THR A 379 11.13 3.27 19.24
C THR A 379 10.44 3.93 20.43
N THR A 380 10.83 3.59 21.65
CA THR A 380 10.29 4.22 22.87
C THR A 380 10.44 5.75 22.87
N ASN A 381 11.44 6.30 22.18
CA ASN A 381 11.74 7.74 22.22
C ASN A 381 11.59 8.46 20.87
N THR A 382 11.38 7.72 19.77
CA THR A 382 11.34 8.29 18.42
C THR A 382 10.22 7.69 17.62
N TRP A 383 9.52 8.52 16.85
CA TRP A 383 8.52 8.07 15.90
C TRP A 383 8.66 8.88 14.63
N THR A 384 9.12 8.24 13.57
CA THR A 384 9.30 8.87 12.27
C THR A 384 8.44 8.18 11.22
N THR A 385 7.67 8.96 10.47
CA THR A 385 6.91 8.52 9.30
C THR A 385 7.51 9.15 8.07
N LYS A 386 7.89 8.35 7.07
CA LYS A 386 8.34 8.81 5.75
C LYS A 386 7.29 8.44 4.71
N PHE A 387 6.77 9.44 4.02
CA PHE A 387 5.89 9.25 2.87
C PHE A 387 6.69 9.32 1.59
N PHE A 388 6.53 8.32 0.74
CA PHE A 388 7.00 8.33 -0.64
C PHE A 388 5.89 8.87 -1.51
N THR A 389 6.24 9.74 -2.45
CA THR A 389 5.27 10.50 -3.23
C THR A 389 5.45 10.30 -4.73
N ALA A 390 4.36 10.42 -5.47
CA ALA A 390 4.39 10.48 -6.93
C ALA A 390 3.23 11.32 -7.46
N GLU A 391 3.40 11.83 -8.68
CA GLU A 391 2.38 12.60 -9.36
C GLU A 391 1.18 11.73 -9.74
N PRO A 392 -0.06 12.24 -9.64
CA PRO A 392 -1.22 11.61 -10.25
C PRO A 392 -1.03 11.51 -11.78
N ILE A 393 -0.71 10.31 -12.28
CA ILE A 393 -0.56 10.07 -13.74
C ILE A 393 -1.92 9.84 -14.43
N ILE A 394 -2.94 9.49 -13.65
CA ILE A 394 -4.29 9.26 -14.12
C ILE A 394 -5.07 10.53 -13.80
N GLN A 395 -5.33 11.32 -14.83
CA GLN A 395 -6.15 12.51 -14.75
C GLN A 395 -7.34 12.29 -15.69
N ALA A 396 -8.54 12.47 -15.16
CA ALA A 396 -9.79 12.37 -15.90
C ALA A 396 -10.33 13.76 -16.18
N PHE A 397 -11.19 13.92 -17.18
CA PHE A 397 -12.01 15.13 -17.26
C PHE A 397 -13.22 14.95 -16.35
N ILE A 398 -13.23 15.64 -15.21
CA ILE A 398 -14.33 15.56 -14.24
C ILE A 398 -15.21 16.81 -14.40
N LEU A 399 -16.48 16.62 -14.75
CA LEU A 399 -17.43 17.72 -14.88
C LEU A 399 -17.55 18.47 -13.55
N ASP A 400 -17.53 19.80 -13.60
CA ASP A 400 -17.59 20.71 -12.44
C ASP A 400 -16.38 20.67 -11.48
N SER A 401 -15.32 19.91 -11.79
CA SER A 401 -14.04 20.00 -11.06
C SER A 401 -13.31 21.31 -11.39
N THR A 402 -12.76 21.95 -10.37
CA THR A 402 -11.98 23.19 -10.51
C THR A 402 -10.55 22.95 -10.99
N THR A 403 -10.04 21.71 -10.91
CA THR A 403 -8.68 21.33 -11.34
C THR A 403 -8.70 20.42 -12.57
N GLN A 404 -9.67 19.51 -12.65
CA GLN A 404 -9.80 18.47 -13.68
C GLN A 404 -10.96 18.72 -14.68
N GLY A 405 -11.80 19.74 -14.46
CA GLY A 405 -12.93 20.10 -15.33
C GLY A 405 -12.63 21.18 -16.38
N ILE A 406 -11.36 21.54 -16.58
CA ILE A 406 -10.96 22.58 -17.54
C ILE A 406 -10.66 21.92 -18.90
N LEU A 407 -11.29 22.39 -19.98
CA LEU A 407 -10.96 21.95 -21.33
C LEU A 407 -9.70 22.69 -21.82
N GLY A 408 -8.66 21.93 -22.20
CA GLY A 408 -7.43 22.48 -22.78
C GLY A 408 -6.37 22.96 -21.77
N GLY A 409 -6.47 22.56 -20.50
CA GLY A 409 -5.38 22.72 -19.53
C GLY A 409 -4.24 21.72 -19.79
N ALA A 410 -3.02 22.03 -19.33
CA ALA A 410 -1.87 21.13 -19.47
C ALA A 410 -2.05 19.76 -18.77
N ASN A 411 -3.05 19.64 -17.90
CA ASN A 411 -3.38 18.47 -17.09
C ASN A 411 -4.68 17.76 -17.56
N SER A 412 -5.24 18.16 -18.71
CA SER A 412 -6.53 17.64 -19.18
C SER A 412 -6.31 16.48 -20.15
N VAL A 413 -6.07 15.28 -19.63
CA VAL A 413 -6.14 14.05 -20.42
C VAL A 413 -7.57 13.53 -20.32
N LEU A 414 -8.21 13.26 -21.45
CA LEU A 414 -9.50 12.57 -21.46
C LEU A 414 -9.24 11.11 -21.04
N SER A 415 -9.51 10.76 -19.79
CA SER A 415 -9.74 9.35 -19.45
C SER A 415 -11.03 8.92 -20.14
N TYR A 416 -11.03 7.72 -20.72
CA TYR A 416 -12.17 7.13 -21.41
C TYR A 416 -12.48 5.77 -20.83
#